data_AF-A0A8T7BU04-F1
#
_entry.id   AF-A0A8T7BU04-F1
#
_cell.length_a   1.000
_cell.length_b   1.000
_cell.length_c   1.000
_cell.angle_alpha   90.00
_cell.angle_beta   90.00
_cell.angle_gamma   90.00
#
_symmetry.space_group_name_H-M   'P 1'
#
loop_
_entity.id
_entity.type
_entity.pdbx_description
1 polymer ?
#
loop_
_entity_poly.entity_id
_entity_poly.type
_entity_poly.pdbx_seq_one_letter_code
_entity_poly.pdbx_strand_id
1 'polypeptide(L)'
;LVAQLIEKTGQLDVLVNNAGMMQEATVEDMSIEDWQRTMRVNLDTPFMLIKAALPHLRKTKGSIVNVGSIEGLGSNPCHAAYCASKAGLHGLTRAVAVDHGHEGIRCNAVAPGWIDTELNNDFIESMDDPAAFRRDIGKIHPLGRSGSPEEVAALVAFLASEDSEFITGQVYTVDGGRMAQLSLP
;
A
#
# COMPACT_ATOMS: atom_id res chain seq x y z
N LEU A 1 15.05 -13.97 3.71
CA LEU A 1 13.78 -14.14 2.97
C LEU A 1 14.01 -14.32 1.47
N VAL A 2 14.37 -13.27 0.70
CA VAL A 2 14.50 -13.38 -0.78
C VAL A 2 15.49 -14.47 -1.20
N ALA A 3 16.70 -14.51 -0.63
CA ALA A 3 17.68 -15.55 -0.94
C ALA A 3 17.13 -16.98 -0.73
N GLN A 4 16.45 -17.21 0.40
CA GLN A 4 15.84 -18.51 0.72
C GLN A 4 14.68 -18.88 -0.23
N LEU A 5 13.91 -17.89 -0.71
CA LEU A 5 12.88 -18.11 -1.72
C LEU A 5 13.52 -18.55 -3.04
N ILE A 6 14.58 -17.87 -3.46
CA ILE A 6 15.30 -18.19 -4.69
C ILE A 6 15.97 -19.55 -4.62
N GLU A 7 16.54 -19.94 -3.49
CA GLU A 7 17.07 -21.30 -3.28
C GLU A 7 16.00 -22.39 -3.50
N LYS A 8 14.74 -22.11 -3.16
CA LYS A 8 13.63 -23.06 -3.29
C LYS A 8 12.96 -23.07 -4.66
N THR A 9 12.90 -21.92 -5.33
CA THR A 9 12.07 -21.71 -6.52
C THR A 9 12.88 -21.43 -7.79
N GLY A 10 14.13 -20.99 -7.65
CA GLY A 10 15.02 -20.61 -8.75
C GLY A 10 14.69 -19.27 -9.41
N GLN A 11 13.54 -18.66 -9.10
CA GLN A 11 12.96 -17.57 -9.88
C GLN A 11 12.16 -16.61 -9.00
N LEU A 12 12.07 -15.35 -9.43
CA LEU A 12 11.18 -14.36 -8.85
C LEU A 12 10.63 -13.46 -9.96
N ASP A 13 9.32 -13.56 -10.19
CA ASP A 13 8.61 -12.78 -11.21
C ASP A 13 7.90 -11.57 -10.63
N VAL A 14 7.39 -11.72 -9.40
CA VAL A 14 6.53 -10.72 -8.77
C VAL A 14 6.96 -10.51 -7.33
N LEU A 15 7.11 -9.24 -6.94
CA LEU A 15 7.24 -8.83 -5.54
C LEU A 15 6.02 -7.99 -5.15
N VAL A 16 5.26 -8.45 -4.15
CA VAL A 16 4.19 -7.65 -3.53
C VAL A 16 4.63 -7.22 -2.14
N ASN A 17 4.78 -5.91 -1.93
CA ASN A 17 5.04 -5.35 -0.60
C ASN A 17 3.71 -4.99 0.08
N ASN A 18 3.27 -5.82 1.03
CA ASN A 18 1.99 -5.66 1.73
C ASN A 18 2.12 -5.50 3.27
N ALA A 19 3.28 -5.06 3.76
CA ALA A 19 3.44 -4.79 5.18
C ALA A 19 3.08 -3.34 5.50
N GLY A 20 2.35 -3.13 6.59
CA GLY A 20 1.97 -1.82 7.07
C GLY A 20 1.65 -1.82 8.57
N MET A 21 1.95 -0.73 9.24
CA MET A 21 1.45 -0.42 10.57
C MET A 21 1.04 1.05 10.64
N MET A 22 0.17 1.35 11.61
CA MET A 22 -0.31 2.70 11.88
C MET A 22 -0.11 3.00 13.37
N GLN A 23 0.33 4.22 13.67
CA GLN A 23 0.36 4.78 15.01
C GLN A 23 -0.35 6.13 14.95
N GLU A 24 -1.41 6.28 15.75
CA GLU A 24 -2.14 7.53 15.86
C GLU A 24 -1.45 8.44 16.88
N ALA A 25 -1.12 9.65 16.45
CA ALA A 25 -0.72 10.79 17.29
C ALA A 25 -0.67 12.07 16.45
N THR A 26 -0.85 13.23 17.09
CA THR A 26 -0.54 14.50 16.45
C THR A 26 0.97 14.60 16.18
N VAL A 27 1.41 15.56 15.37
CA VAL A 27 2.86 15.79 15.16
C VAL A 27 3.56 16.17 16.46
N GLU A 28 2.88 16.90 17.35
CA GLU A 28 3.42 17.32 18.65
C GLU A 28 3.61 16.13 19.60
N ASP A 29 2.66 15.20 19.60
CA ASP A 29 2.65 14.05 20.51
C ASP A 29 3.40 12.82 19.97
N MET A 30 3.76 12.82 18.68
CA MET A 30 4.43 11.69 18.05
C MET A 30 5.84 11.50 18.60
N SER A 31 6.08 10.35 19.24
CA SER A 31 7.41 9.99 19.69
C SER A 31 8.33 9.71 18.48
N ILE A 32 9.61 10.05 18.62
CA ILE A 32 10.60 9.75 17.58
C ILE A 32 10.73 8.23 17.37
N GLU A 33 10.57 7.44 18.42
CA GLU A 33 10.62 5.98 18.35
C GLU A 33 9.48 5.43 17.49
N ASP A 34 8.24 5.86 17.73
CA ASP A 34 7.07 5.41 16.98
C ASP A 34 7.08 5.90 15.53
N TRP A 35 7.54 7.14 15.31
CA TRP A 35 7.81 7.66 13.97
C TRP A 35 8.77 6.74 13.22
N GLN A 36 9.95 6.46 13.81
CA GLN A 36 10.97 5.63 13.19
C GLN A 36 10.48 4.20 12.97
N ARG A 37 9.71 3.64 13.91
CA ARG A 37 9.11 2.32 13.78
C ARG A 37 8.14 2.27 12.59
N THR A 38 7.28 3.27 12.46
CA THR A 38 6.33 3.39 11.33
C THR A 38 7.07 3.49 10.00
N MET A 39 8.09 4.36 9.90
CA MET A 39 8.92 4.49 8.69
C MET A 39 9.64 3.19 8.34
N ARG A 40 10.19 2.49 9.34
CA ARG A 40 10.90 1.23 9.13
C ARG A 40 10.01 0.15 8.54
N VAL A 41 8.80 0.00 9.07
CA VAL A 41 7.85 -1.02 8.60
C VAL A 41 7.28 -0.64 7.23
N ASN A 42 6.84 0.60 7.06
CA ASN A 42 6.04 1.00 5.90
C ASN A 42 6.88 1.43 4.69
N LEU A 43 8.14 1.84 4.89
CA LEU A 43 8.99 2.39 3.83
C LEU A 43 10.33 1.66 3.71
N ASP A 44 11.10 1.55 4.80
CA ASP A 44 12.44 0.94 4.72
C ASP A 44 12.35 -0.55 4.36
N THR A 45 11.35 -1.26 4.88
CA THR A 45 11.15 -2.68 4.58
C THR A 45 10.87 -2.92 3.09
N PRO A 46 9.90 -2.24 2.44
CA PRO A 46 9.75 -2.29 0.97
C PRO A 46 11.04 -1.95 0.21
N PHE A 47 11.76 -0.90 0.62
CA PHE A 47 13.02 -0.53 0.00
C PHE A 47 14.05 -1.67 0.06
N MET A 48 14.24 -2.28 1.23
CA MET A 48 15.18 -3.39 1.41
C MET A 48 14.77 -4.63 0.62
N LEU A 49 13.47 -4.96 0.57
CA LEU A 49 12.96 -6.09 -0.19
C LEU A 49 13.14 -5.88 -1.69
N ILE A 50 12.82 -4.69 -2.20
CA ILE A 50 13.05 -4.31 -3.61
C ILE A 50 14.54 -4.44 -3.93
N LYS A 51 15.42 -3.84 -3.11
CA LYS A 51 16.87 -3.92 -3.30
C LYS A 51 17.37 -5.36 -3.41
N ALA A 52 16.87 -6.25 -2.55
CA ALA A 52 17.23 -7.66 -2.57
C ALA A 52 16.62 -8.43 -3.76
N ALA A 53 15.43 -8.04 -4.22
CA ALA A 53 14.70 -8.71 -5.31
C ALA A 53 15.21 -8.32 -6.71
N LEU A 54 15.71 -7.08 -6.88
CA LEU A 54 16.11 -6.54 -8.19
C LEU A 54 17.02 -7.46 -9.02
N PRO A 55 18.09 -8.07 -8.49
CA PRO A 55 18.94 -8.98 -9.27
C PRO A 55 18.19 -10.18 -9.86
N HIS A 56 17.09 -10.60 -9.23
CA HIS A 56 16.27 -11.72 -9.67
C HIS A 56 15.18 -11.26 -10.63
N LEU A 57 14.51 -10.13 -10.33
CA LEU A 57 13.51 -9.52 -11.20
C LEU A 57 14.08 -9.10 -12.56
N ARG A 58 15.36 -8.71 -12.64
CA ARG A 58 16.03 -8.44 -13.93
C ARG A 58 16.05 -9.64 -14.87
N LYS A 59 16.10 -10.86 -14.33
CA LYS A 59 16.16 -12.09 -15.13
C LYS A 59 14.81 -12.40 -15.77
N THR A 60 13.73 -11.98 -15.12
CA THR A 60 12.35 -12.28 -15.48
C THR A 60 11.63 -11.09 -16.10
N LYS A 61 12.23 -9.89 -16.07
CA LYS A 61 11.55 -8.61 -16.37
C LYS A 61 10.29 -8.44 -15.52
N GLY A 62 10.46 -8.73 -14.23
CA GLY A 62 9.35 -8.90 -13.29
C GLY A 62 8.63 -7.60 -12.90
N SER A 63 7.60 -7.76 -12.06
CA SER A 63 6.73 -6.68 -11.59
C SER A 63 6.79 -6.52 -10.08
N ILE A 64 6.76 -5.28 -9.61
CA ILE A 64 6.69 -4.91 -8.19
C ILE A 64 5.35 -4.19 -7.97
N VAL A 65 4.60 -4.63 -6.95
CA VAL A 65 3.39 -3.94 -6.51
C VAL A 65 3.51 -3.58 -5.03
N ASN A 66 3.48 -2.29 -4.73
CA ASN A 66 3.48 -1.78 -3.38
C ASN A 66 2.05 -1.51 -2.91
N VAL A 67 1.67 -2.04 -1.74
CA VAL A 67 0.39 -1.70 -1.11
C VAL A 67 0.57 -0.41 -0.31
N GLY A 68 0.23 0.70 -0.96
CA GLY A 68 0.21 2.05 -0.44
C GLY A 68 -1.03 2.31 0.43
N SER A 69 -1.58 3.52 0.32
CA SER A 69 -2.81 3.96 1.00
C SER A 69 -3.32 5.23 0.35
N ILE A 70 -4.64 5.48 0.37
CA ILE A 70 -5.15 6.83 0.05
C ILE A 70 -4.57 7.91 0.97
N GLU A 71 -4.07 7.55 2.15
CA GLU A 71 -3.38 8.47 3.07
C GLU A 71 -1.95 8.82 2.66
N GLY A 72 -1.45 8.23 1.57
CA GLY A 72 -0.27 8.77 0.87
C GLY A 72 -0.63 9.84 -0.18
N LEU A 73 -1.92 10.18 -0.33
CA LEU A 73 -2.45 11.19 -1.27
C LEU A 73 -3.27 12.27 -0.53
N GLY A 74 -4.07 11.86 0.44
CA GLY A 74 -4.76 12.70 1.42
C GLY A 74 -4.28 12.37 2.84
N SER A 75 -5.01 12.80 3.87
CA SER A 75 -4.66 12.47 5.26
C SER A 75 -5.89 12.43 6.15
N ASN A 76 -5.94 11.47 7.06
CA ASN A 76 -6.82 11.54 8.22
C ASN A 76 -6.13 12.31 9.38
N PRO A 77 -6.89 12.83 10.36
CA PRO A 77 -6.31 13.40 11.58
C PRO A 77 -5.43 12.40 12.32
N CYS A 78 -4.39 12.90 13.02
CA CYS A 78 -3.50 12.09 13.87
C CYS A 78 -2.69 10.98 13.16
N HIS A 79 -2.59 10.99 11.82
CA HIS A 79 -1.92 9.93 11.05
C HIS A 79 -0.56 10.36 10.46
N ALA A 80 0.12 11.36 11.04
CA ALA A 80 1.27 12.01 10.41
C ALA A 80 2.39 11.05 9.95
N ALA A 81 2.82 10.12 10.82
CA ALA A 81 3.85 9.13 10.46
C ALA A 81 3.36 8.16 9.37
N TYR A 82 2.10 7.74 9.44
CA TYR A 82 1.51 6.85 8.46
C TYR A 82 1.44 7.52 7.08
N CYS A 83 0.89 8.72 7.00
CA CYS A 83 0.80 9.51 5.77
C CYS A 83 2.18 9.73 5.14
N ALA A 84 3.16 10.17 5.94
CA ALA A 84 4.53 10.40 5.48
C ALA A 84 5.15 9.11 4.91
N SER A 85 4.98 7.99 5.62
CA SER A 85 5.52 6.70 5.19
C SER A 85 4.90 6.19 3.87
N LYS A 86 3.57 6.32 3.71
CA LYS A 86 2.86 5.86 2.50
C LYS A 86 3.09 6.80 1.31
N ALA A 87 3.17 8.11 1.55
CA ALA A 87 3.61 9.07 0.52
C ALA A 87 5.07 8.80 0.07
N GLY A 88 5.95 8.47 1.02
CA GLY A 88 7.32 8.01 0.73
C GLY A 88 7.34 6.75 -0.13
N LEU A 89 6.48 5.77 0.17
CA LEU A 89 6.35 4.54 -0.60
C LEU A 89 5.85 4.80 -2.03
N HIS A 90 4.93 5.75 -2.21
CA HIS A 90 4.52 6.22 -3.54
C HIS A 90 5.69 6.88 -4.29
N GLY A 91 6.52 7.65 -3.61
CA GLY A 91 7.75 8.22 -4.15
C GLY A 91 8.74 7.14 -4.59
N LEU A 92 9.01 6.17 -3.72
CA LEU A 92 9.88 5.02 -3.99
C LEU A 92 9.38 4.22 -5.21
N THR A 93 8.07 4.02 -5.33
CA THR A 93 7.44 3.34 -6.47
C THR A 93 7.83 4.00 -7.79
N ARG A 94 7.69 5.33 -7.88
CA ARG A 94 8.09 6.11 -9.07
C ARG A 94 9.58 6.02 -9.34
N ALA A 95 10.41 6.15 -8.31
CA ALA A 95 11.86 6.10 -8.46
C ALA A 95 12.31 4.75 -9.04
N VAL A 96 11.82 3.64 -8.49
CA VAL A 96 12.14 2.28 -8.96
C VAL A 96 11.69 2.08 -10.41
N ALA A 97 10.49 2.56 -10.77
CA ALA A 97 9.99 2.48 -12.14
C ALA A 97 10.88 3.23 -13.15
N VAL A 98 11.36 4.43 -12.78
CA VAL A 98 12.25 5.23 -13.65
C VAL A 98 13.63 4.59 -13.75
N ASP A 99 14.21 4.18 -12.62
CA ASP A 99 15.57 3.65 -12.56
C ASP A 99 15.70 2.29 -13.27
N HIS A 100 14.67 1.43 -13.17
CA HIS A 100 14.73 0.03 -13.61
C HIS A 100 13.81 -0.30 -14.79
N GLY A 101 13.03 0.65 -15.30
CA GLY A 101 12.13 0.44 -16.43
C GLY A 101 12.85 -0.01 -17.71
N HIS A 102 14.06 0.51 -17.95
CA HIS A 102 14.89 0.09 -19.09
C HIS A 102 15.36 -1.37 -19.02
N GLU A 103 15.30 -1.99 -17.83
CA GLU A 103 15.59 -3.41 -17.61
C GLU A 103 14.34 -4.30 -17.80
N GLY A 104 13.20 -3.70 -18.17
CA GLY A 104 11.90 -4.38 -18.28
C GLY A 104 11.18 -4.55 -16.94
N ILE A 105 11.68 -3.96 -15.84
CA ILE A 105 11.06 -4.07 -14.52
C ILE A 105 9.98 -3.00 -14.36
N ARG A 106 8.81 -3.42 -13.88
CA ARG A 106 7.69 -2.51 -13.59
C ARG A 106 7.50 -2.35 -12.08
N CYS A 107 7.11 -1.17 -11.64
CA CYS A 107 6.83 -0.89 -10.24
C CYS A 107 5.61 0.03 -10.13
N ASN A 108 4.54 -0.46 -9.52
CA ASN A 108 3.30 0.30 -9.31
C ASN A 108 2.87 0.20 -7.84
N ALA A 109 1.96 1.09 -7.44
CA ALA A 109 1.33 1.03 -6.14
C ALA A 109 -0.20 0.98 -6.27
N VAL A 110 -0.83 0.29 -5.33
CA VAL A 110 -2.27 0.38 -5.07
C VAL A 110 -2.48 1.19 -3.79
N ALA A 111 -3.48 2.06 -3.76
CA ALA A 111 -3.81 2.94 -2.65
C ALA A 111 -5.24 2.65 -2.18
N PRO A 112 -5.42 1.66 -1.29
CA PRO A 112 -6.75 1.30 -0.81
C PRO A 112 -7.35 2.38 0.08
N GLY A 113 -8.67 2.49 0.05
CA GLY A 113 -9.47 3.19 1.07
C GLY A 113 -9.67 2.32 2.32
N TRP A 114 -10.86 2.41 2.93
CA TRP A 114 -11.24 1.46 3.98
C TRP A 114 -11.60 0.10 3.39
N ILE A 115 -10.89 -0.94 3.83
CA ILE A 115 -11.04 -2.33 3.38
C ILE A 115 -11.36 -3.22 4.58
N ASP A 116 -12.30 -4.15 4.43
CA ASP A 116 -12.70 -5.06 5.51
C ASP A 116 -11.67 -6.20 5.69
N THR A 117 -10.57 -5.88 6.35
CA THR A 117 -9.51 -6.83 6.74
C THR A 117 -9.73 -7.32 8.17
N GLU A 118 -9.11 -8.43 8.56
CA GLU A 118 -9.09 -8.90 9.95
C GLU A 118 -8.61 -7.82 10.92
N LEU A 119 -7.53 -7.10 10.56
CA LEU A 119 -7.01 -5.99 11.36
C LEU A 119 -8.05 -4.88 11.58
N ASN A 120 -8.74 -4.47 10.52
CA ASN A 120 -9.78 -3.45 10.64
C ASN A 120 -11.01 -3.97 11.40
N ASN A 121 -11.33 -5.25 11.28
CA ASN A 121 -12.40 -5.87 12.06
C ASN A 121 -12.07 -5.89 13.55
N ASP A 122 -10.84 -6.25 13.93
CA ASP A 122 -10.38 -6.23 15.32
C ASP A 122 -10.40 -4.80 15.89
N PHE A 123 -9.98 -3.81 15.08
CA PHE A 123 -10.07 -2.40 15.44
C PHE A 123 -11.52 -1.97 15.69
N ILE A 124 -12.45 -2.32 14.79
CA ILE A 124 -13.88 -2.04 14.94
C ILE A 124 -14.45 -2.67 16.21
N GLU A 125 -14.11 -3.93 16.50
CA GLU A 125 -14.57 -4.63 17.70
C GLU A 125 -14.02 -4.04 19.00
N SER A 126 -12.90 -3.33 18.94
CA SER A 126 -12.31 -2.65 20.10
C SER A 126 -12.99 -1.32 20.46
N MET A 127 -13.90 -0.83 19.61
CA MET A 127 -14.59 0.46 19.83
C MET A 127 -15.75 0.33 20.82
N ASP A 128 -16.16 1.48 21.37
CA ASP A 128 -17.31 1.56 22.29
C ASP A 128 -18.65 1.15 21.64
N ASP A 129 -18.85 1.46 20.35
CA ASP A 129 -20.03 1.04 19.57
C ASP A 129 -19.62 0.50 18.18
N PRO A 130 -19.17 -0.77 18.10
CA PRO A 130 -18.79 -1.42 16.84
C PRO A 130 -19.94 -1.47 15.83
N ALA A 131 -21.18 -1.57 16.32
CA ALA A 131 -22.36 -1.67 15.47
C ALA A 131 -22.67 -0.33 14.78
N ALA A 132 -22.54 0.81 15.48
CA ALA A 132 -22.62 2.12 14.86
C ALA A 132 -21.52 2.32 13.82
N PHE A 133 -20.28 2.01 14.16
CA PHE A 133 -19.16 2.17 13.24
C PHE A 133 -19.39 1.39 11.94
N ARG A 134 -19.81 0.13 12.02
CA ARG A 134 -20.12 -0.68 10.83
C ARG A 134 -21.25 -0.12 9.97
N ARG A 135 -22.28 0.49 10.59
CA ARG A 135 -23.39 1.11 9.83
C ARG A 135 -22.94 2.34 9.05
N ASP A 136 -21.95 3.06 9.57
CA ASP A 136 -21.57 4.37 9.05
C ASP A 136 -20.30 4.35 8.20
N ILE A 137 -19.39 3.38 8.40
CA ILE A 137 -18.10 3.38 7.72
C ILE A 137 -18.21 3.32 6.20
N GLY A 138 -19.20 2.61 5.65
CA GLY A 138 -19.43 2.57 4.20
C GLY A 138 -19.86 3.91 3.59
N LYS A 139 -20.34 4.86 4.40
CA LYS A 139 -20.79 6.18 3.93
C LYS A 139 -19.64 7.10 3.56
N ILE A 140 -18.41 6.78 3.97
CA ILE A 140 -17.22 7.55 3.60
C ILE A 140 -16.84 7.33 2.13
N HIS A 141 -17.41 6.32 1.47
CA HIS A 141 -17.19 6.02 0.06
C HIS A 141 -18.48 6.26 -0.74
N PRO A 142 -18.41 6.91 -1.91
CA PRO A 142 -19.55 7.03 -2.83
C PRO A 142 -20.25 5.72 -3.21
N LEU A 143 -19.54 4.59 -3.25
CA LEU A 143 -20.15 3.27 -3.48
C LEU A 143 -21.00 2.75 -2.30
N GLY A 144 -21.01 3.45 -1.16
CA GLY A 144 -21.86 3.15 -0.01
C GLY A 144 -21.46 1.91 0.79
N ARG A 145 -20.23 1.40 0.61
CA ARG A 145 -19.68 0.24 1.31
C ARG A 145 -18.16 0.30 1.40
N SER A 146 -17.60 -0.41 2.38
CA SER A 146 -16.19 -0.78 2.39
C SER A 146 -15.80 -1.62 1.17
N GLY A 147 -14.53 -1.57 0.80
CA GLY A 147 -13.94 -2.52 -0.15
C GLY A 147 -13.60 -3.85 0.51
N SER A 148 -13.48 -4.93 -0.27
CA SER A 148 -12.97 -6.21 0.20
C SER A 148 -11.49 -6.42 -0.15
N PRO A 149 -10.76 -7.28 0.57
CA PRO A 149 -9.38 -7.63 0.22
C PRO A 149 -9.24 -8.15 -1.21
N GLU A 150 -10.22 -8.91 -1.70
CA GLU A 150 -10.25 -9.47 -3.05
C GLU A 150 -10.29 -8.40 -4.14
N GLU A 151 -10.96 -7.27 -3.88
CA GLU A 151 -11.04 -6.16 -4.83
C GLU A 151 -9.69 -5.45 -4.99
N VAL A 152 -8.94 -5.30 -3.89
CA VAL A 152 -7.57 -4.80 -3.95
C VAL A 152 -6.66 -5.85 -4.60
N ALA A 153 -6.81 -7.12 -4.24
CA ALA A 153 -6.00 -8.22 -4.77
C ALA A 153 -6.18 -8.39 -6.28
N ALA A 154 -7.38 -8.16 -6.81
CA ALA A 154 -7.66 -8.20 -8.25
C ALA A 154 -6.81 -7.17 -9.01
N LEU A 155 -6.70 -5.94 -8.50
CA LEU A 155 -5.85 -4.92 -9.12
C LEU A 155 -4.36 -5.25 -8.96
N VAL A 156 -3.94 -5.77 -7.80
CA VAL A 156 -2.57 -6.24 -7.60
C VAL A 156 -2.21 -7.33 -8.61
N ALA A 157 -3.11 -8.31 -8.83
CA ALA A 157 -2.92 -9.38 -9.81
C ALA A 157 -2.82 -8.85 -11.25
N PHE A 158 -3.69 -7.91 -11.62
CA PHE A 158 -3.61 -7.22 -12.92
C PHE A 158 -2.25 -6.53 -13.11
N LEU A 159 -1.81 -5.75 -12.13
CA LEU A 159 -0.51 -5.04 -12.17
C LEU A 159 0.69 -5.98 -12.16
N ALA A 160 0.55 -7.17 -11.59
CA ALA A 160 1.56 -8.22 -11.62
C ALA A 160 1.63 -8.97 -12.96
N SER A 161 0.54 -8.98 -13.73
CA SER A 161 0.43 -9.73 -14.99
C SER A 161 0.99 -8.98 -16.21
N GLU A 162 1.11 -9.69 -17.33
CA GLU A 162 1.51 -9.15 -18.65
C GLU A 162 0.48 -8.16 -19.22
N ASP A 163 -0.78 -8.20 -18.77
CA ASP A 163 -1.82 -7.27 -19.24
C ASP A 163 -1.53 -5.80 -18.87
N SER A 164 -0.53 -5.56 -18.03
CA SER A 164 -0.09 -4.24 -17.58
C SER A 164 1.34 -3.89 -18.01
N GLU A 165 1.85 -4.49 -19.09
CA GLU A 165 3.23 -4.32 -19.58
C GLU A 165 3.66 -2.86 -19.83
N PHE A 166 2.73 -1.98 -20.18
CA PHE A 166 3.03 -0.55 -20.39
C PHE A 166 2.66 0.35 -19.19
N ILE A 167 2.37 -0.25 -18.04
CA ILE A 167 1.98 0.44 -16.82
C ILE A 167 3.10 0.33 -15.79
N THR A 168 3.73 1.46 -15.48
CA THR A 168 4.76 1.56 -14.43
C THR A 168 4.79 2.97 -13.81
N GLY A 169 5.22 3.07 -12.55
CA GLY A 169 5.32 4.31 -11.79
C GLY A 169 3.97 4.89 -11.32
N GLN A 170 2.88 4.14 -11.43
CA GLN A 170 1.54 4.64 -11.12
C GLN A 170 1.13 4.33 -9.67
N VAL A 171 0.23 5.15 -9.15
CA VAL A 171 -0.48 4.93 -7.88
C VAL A 171 -1.97 4.86 -8.18
N TYR A 172 -2.57 3.67 -8.03
CA TYR A 172 -3.97 3.44 -8.34
C TYR A 172 -4.82 3.41 -7.08
N THR A 173 -5.81 4.30 -6.97
CA THR A 173 -6.73 4.33 -5.83
C THR A 173 -7.79 3.22 -5.94
N VAL A 174 -8.04 2.52 -4.83
CA VAL A 174 -9.09 1.49 -4.69
C VAL A 174 -9.91 1.82 -3.45
N ASP A 175 -10.80 2.81 -3.59
CA ASP A 175 -11.39 3.49 -2.43
C ASP A 175 -12.87 3.84 -2.63
N GLY A 176 -13.56 3.16 -3.55
CA GLY A 176 -14.98 3.40 -3.81
C GLY A 176 -15.34 4.85 -4.14
N GLY A 177 -14.38 5.66 -4.61
CA GLY A 177 -14.57 7.06 -4.99
C GLY A 177 -14.30 8.07 -3.87
N ARG A 178 -13.85 7.65 -2.68
CA ARG A 178 -13.65 8.53 -1.52
C ARG A 178 -12.79 9.74 -1.85
N MET A 179 -11.65 9.54 -2.51
CA MET A 179 -10.72 10.61 -2.89
C MET A 179 -11.23 11.49 -4.04
N ALA A 180 -12.22 11.02 -4.81
CA ALA A 180 -12.84 11.79 -5.88
C ALA A 180 -14.01 12.66 -5.37
N GLN A 181 -14.52 12.40 -4.18
CA GLN A 181 -15.64 13.12 -3.60
C GLN A 181 -15.15 14.39 -2.86
N LEU A 182 -15.69 15.54 -3.26
CA LEU A 182 -15.49 16.79 -2.52
C LEU A 182 -16.44 16.86 -1.31
N SER A 183 -16.00 17.52 -0.24
CA SER A 183 -16.88 17.88 0.87
C SER A 183 -18.02 18.77 0.37
N LEU A 184 -19.24 18.45 0.80
CA LEU A 184 -20.40 19.30 0.57
C LEU A 184 -20.34 20.51 1.54
N PRO A 185 -20.85 21.68 1.12
CA PRO A 185 -20.97 22.87 1.97
C PRO A 185 -21.97 22.69 3.12
#